data_AF-A0A165TU73-F1
#
_entry.id   AF-A0A165TU73-F1
#
_cell.length_a   1.000
_cell.length_b   1.000
_cell.length_c   1.000
_cell.angle_alpha   90.00
_cell.angle_beta   90.00
_cell.angle_gamma   90.00
#
_symmetry.space_group_name_H-M   'P 1'
#
loop_
_entity.id
_entity.type
_entity.pdbx_description
1 polymer ?
#
loop_
_entity_poly.entity_id
_entity_poly.type
_entity_poly.pdbx_seq_one_letter_code
_entity_poly.pdbx_strand_id
1 'polypeptide(L)'
;MDTNTPCVSFIGIVDFTEQARWVYCSESVYDLLGFEPHELIGTPSLNLVHPDEFDQVKAMHYSTITQDRAAVLAYLRMRHKDPYKGYILCAISRTVCQNVLVGSVSFASPGPKAMHNASTAQEVRIITPYAKDFELRRWNDPNPMPPCPIPDRLRNTPSPAFSNSSSSHTPSPSPEDEAPPHFDPLPEQSRRTALILDRFSVNCNVLYCSNDSLLSTTRVMGRSFYDFVAPKDEDTVRAWIDVIKGWGVNERGQPSDGGFGFGKFTLCVQGRDSSVRPTEPAPSRHRRDSYTASRDAGARDHGRSRRSSQSTSHARGRDRRGSDNRDFVVDAIFSAHSDGLMVILRKSTTSR
;
A
#
# COMPACT_ATOMS: atom_id res chain seq x y z
N MET A 1 20.99 -6.65 14.14
CA MET A 1 20.53 -7.75 13.29
C MET A 1 21.76 -8.54 12.91
N ASP A 2 21.71 -9.86 13.06
CA ASP A 2 22.77 -10.72 12.53
C ASP A 2 22.84 -10.52 11.02
N THR A 3 24.02 -10.14 10.52
CA THR A 3 24.37 -9.89 9.11
C THR A 3 24.22 -11.11 8.20
N ASN A 4 23.61 -12.20 8.68
CA ASN A 4 23.61 -13.51 8.04
C ASN A 4 22.20 -14.05 7.72
N THR A 5 21.15 -13.23 7.93
CA THR A 5 19.79 -13.60 7.50
C THR A 5 19.55 -13.08 6.09
N PRO A 6 19.43 -13.93 5.07
CA PRO A 6 19.24 -13.49 3.69
C PRO A 6 17.90 -12.74 3.56
N CYS A 7 17.93 -11.55 2.96
CA CYS A 7 16.72 -10.84 2.58
C CYS A 7 16.09 -11.52 1.37
N VAL A 8 14.82 -11.90 1.47
CA VAL A 8 14.11 -12.65 0.41
C VAL A 8 13.19 -11.76 -0.42
N SER A 9 13.27 -10.45 -0.23
CA SER A 9 12.59 -9.44 -1.02
C SER A 9 13.34 -8.12 -0.97
N PHE A 10 13.20 -7.30 -2.00
CA PHE A 10 13.69 -5.92 -2.01
C PHE A 10 12.59 -4.92 -2.37
N ILE A 11 12.67 -3.70 -1.84
CA ILE A 11 11.77 -2.59 -2.18
C ILE A 11 12.36 -1.83 -3.37
N GLY A 12 11.50 -1.49 -4.33
CA GLY A 12 11.91 -0.83 -5.56
C GLY A 12 10.94 0.26 -5.97
N ILE A 13 11.48 1.35 -6.54
CA ILE A 13 10.71 2.45 -7.11
C ILE A 13 11.19 2.65 -8.54
N VAL A 14 10.24 2.67 -9.48
CA VAL A 14 10.51 3.00 -10.88
C VAL A 14 9.72 4.24 -11.30
N ASP A 15 10.23 4.99 -12.26
CA ASP A 15 9.50 6.11 -12.84
C ASP A 15 8.34 5.65 -13.75
N PHE A 16 7.52 6.60 -14.17
CA PHE A 16 6.41 6.36 -15.10
C PHE A 16 6.83 6.39 -16.57
N THR A 17 8.13 6.45 -16.86
CA THR A 17 8.56 6.40 -18.26
C THR A 17 8.27 5.00 -18.83
N GLU A 18 8.25 4.92 -20.15
CA GLU A 18 8.17 3.65 -20.89
C GLU A 18 9.27 2.67 -20.54
N GLN A 19 10.42 3.20 -20.17
CA GLN A 19 11.57 2.41 -19.79
C GLN A 19 11.51 1.99 -18.32
N ALA A 20 10.58 2.55 -17.54
CA ALA A 20 10.36 2.25 -16.12
C ALA A 20 11.69 2.21 -15.38
N ARG A 21 12.42 3.33 -15.41
CA ARG A 21 13.80 3.38 -14.90
C ARG A 21 13.78 3.31 -13.39
N TRP A 22 14.72 2.57 -12.82
CA TRP A 22 14.87 2.48 -11.36
C TRP A 22 15.25 3.84 -10.79
N VAL A 23 14.43 4.35 -9.87
CA VAL A 23 14.68 5.58 -9.12
C VAL A 23 15.28 5.24 -7.75
N TYR A 24 14.82 4.13 -7.17
CA TYR A 24 15.28 3.62 -5.89
C TYR A 24 15.23 2.10 -5.87
N CYS A 25 16.16 1.49 -5.16
CA CYS A 25 16.22 0.06 -4.89
C CYS A 25 16.89 -0.14 -3.53
N SER A 26 16.34 -1.00 -2.67
CA SER A 26 16.98 -1.37 -1.40
C SER A 26 18.17 -2.31 -1.62
N GLU A 27 19.12 -2.33 -0.67
CA GLU A 27 20.36 -3.11 -0.76
C GLU A 27 20.13 -4.63 -0.84
N SER A 28 19.01 -5.13 -0.31
CA SER A 28 18.56 -6.52 -0.41
C SER A 28 18.36 -7.04 -1.83
N VAL A 29 18.42 -6.19 -2.85
CA VAL A 29 18.47 -6.63 -4.25
C VAL A 29 19.69 -7.50 -4.54
N TYR A 30 20.77 -7.33 -3.77
CA TYR A 30 21.95 -8.19 -3.84
C TYR A 30 21.61 -9.64 -3.47
N ASP A 31 20.88 -9.85 -2.37
CA ASP A 31 20.52 -11.19 -1.90
C ASP A 31 19.58 -11.91 -2.90
N LEU A 32 18.68 -11.15 -3.55
CA LEU A 32 17.70 -11.71 -4.49
C LEU A 32 18.28 -11.94 -5.90
N LEU A 33 18.91 -10.91 -6.47
CA LEU A 33 19.31 -10.87 -7.89
C LEU A 33 20.82 -10.73 -8.09
N GLY A 34 21.61 -10.52 -7.03
CA GLY A 34 23.06 -10.37 -7.09
C GLY A 34 23.56 -9.01 -7.58
N PHE A 35 22.67 -8.06 -7.89
CA PHE A 35 23.04 -6.71 -8.30
C PHE A 35 23.23 -5.79 -7.11
N GLU A 36 24.05 -4.76 -7.28
CA GLU A 36 24.12 -3.64 -6.36
C GLU A 36 23.10 -2.56 -6.77
N PRO A 37 22.50 -1.80 -5.83
CA PRO A 37 21.55 -0.74 -6.16
C PRO A 37 22.08 0.26 -7.19
N HIS A 38 23.35 0.65 -7.09
CA HIS A 38 23.97 1.62 -8.01
C HIS A 38 24.12 1.09 -9.45
N GLU A 39 24.06 -0.22 -9.67
CA GLU A 39 24.08 -0.82 -11.02
C GLU A 39 22.70 -0.77 -11.68
N LEU A 40 21.63 -0.70 -10.87
CA LEU A 40 20.25 -0.71 -11.34
C LEU A 40 19.68 0.70 -11.45
N ILE A 41 19.97 1.58 -10.49
CA ILE A 41 19.44 2.94 -10.45
C ILE A 41 19.77 3.68 -11.76
N GLY A 42 18.75 4.29 -12.35
CA GLY A 42 18.80 4.98 -13.63
C GLY A 42 18.67 4.07 -14.85
N THR A 43 18.80 2.75 -14.72
CA THR A 43 18.66 1.82 -15.85
C THR A 43 17.20 1.40 -16.08
N PRO A 44 16.80 1.06 -17.33
CA PRO A 44 15.48 0.52 -17.61
C PRO A 44 15.19 -0.78 -16.85
N SER A 45 14.03 -0.90 -16.19
CA SER A 45 13.67 -2.14 -15.47
C SER A 45 13.47 -3.33 -16.41
N LEU A 46 13.14 -3.09 -17.69
CA LEU A 46 13.06 -4.13 -18.73
C LEU A 46 14.38 -4.90 -18.91
N ASN A 47 15.54 -4.31 -18.56
CA ASN A 47 16.83 -5.01 -18.63
C ASN A 47 16.93 -6.24 -17.72
N LEU A 48 16.08 -6.28 -16.69
CA LEU A 48 15.97 -7.43 -15.78
C LEU A 48 14.87 -8.40 -16.21
N VAL A 49 14.01 -8.07 -17.17
CA VAL A 49 12.89 -8.95 -17.55
C VAL A 49 13.39 -10.03 -18.51
N HIS A 50 12.72 -11.18 -18.55
CA HIS A 50 12.96 -12.20 -19.58
C HIS A 50 12.53 -11.69 -20.96
N PRO A 51 13.31 -11.88 -22.05
CA PRO A 51 12.96 -11.40 -23.39
C PRO A 51 11.56 -11.79 -23.87
N ASP A 52 11.16 -13.06 -23.67
CA ASP A 52 9.81 -13.56 -24.01
C ASP A 52 8.66 -12.84 -23.27
N GLU A 53 8.96 -12.09 -22.21
CA GLU A 53 7.98 -11.44 -21.33
C GLU A 53 7.94 -9.92 -21.54
N PHE A 54 8.79 -9.35 -22.41
CA PHE A 54 8.91 -7.91 -22.60
C PHE A 54 7.59 -7.23 -22.97
N ASP A 55 6.90 -7.72 -24.00
CA ASP A 55 5.67 -7.08 -24.49
C ASP A 55 4.57 -7.12 -23.44
N GLN A 56 4.44 -8.26 -22.75
CA GLN A 56 3.45 -8.41 -21.69
C GLN A 56 3.78 -7.51 -20.48
N VAL A 57 5.05 -7.39 -20.11
CA VAL A 57 5.46 -6.49 -19.02
C VAL A 57 5.23 -5.03 -19.38
N LYS A 58 5.52 -4.65 -20.62
CA LYS A 58 5.29 -3.29 -21.13
C LYS A 58 3.80 -2.94 -21.15
N ALA A 59 2.96 -3.83 -21.69
CA ALA A 59 1.51 -3.67 -21.69
C ALA A 59 0.95 -3.60 -20.26
N MET A 60 1.47 -4.45 -19.36
CA MET A 60 1.11 -4.42 -17.95
C MET A 60 1.51 -3.10 -17.29
N HIS A 61 2.74 -2.62 -17.50
CA HIS A 61 3.22 -1.33 -16.98
C HIS A 61 2.32 -0.18 -17.42
N TYR A 62 2.03 -0.10 -18.72
CA TYR A 62 1.13 0.91 -19.28
C TYR A 62 -0.28 0.83 -18.69
N SER A 63 -0.88 -0.36 -18.63
CA SER A 63 -2.22 -0.54 -18.04
C SER A 63 -2.26 -0.24 -16.53
N THR A 64 -1.17 -0.50 -15.80
CA THR A 64 -1.08 -0.19 -14.36
C THR A 64 -1.14 1.33 -14.14
N ILE A 65 -0.40 2.08 -14.94
CA ILE A 65 -0.35 3.55 -14.87
C ILE A 65 -1.66 4.17 -15.36
N THR A 66 -2.12 3.82 -16.56
CA THR A 66 -3.34 4.40 -17.15
C THR A 66 -4.59 4.16 -16.32
N GLN A 67 -4.68 3.01 -15.64
CA GLN A 67 -5.81 2.66 -14.80
C GLN A 67 -5.61 3.01 -13.30
N ASP A 68 -4.57 3.77 -12.95
CA ASP A 68 -4.27 4.21 -11.57
C ASP A 68 -4.29 3.06 -10.53
N ARG A 69 -3.76 1.90 -10.90
CA ARG A 69 -3.88 0.67 -10.10
C ARG A 69 -3.00 0.71 -8.84
N ALA A 70 -3.48 0.06 -7.79
CA ALA A 70 -2.77 -0.09 -6.52
C ALA A 70 -2.83 -1.55 -6.05
N ALA A 71 -1.87 -1.98 -5.23
CA ALA A 71 -1.79 -3.35 -4.71
C ALA A 71 -1.92 -4.43 -5.82
N VAL A 72 -1.24 -4.21 -6.95
CA VAL A 72 -1.13 -5.18 -8.04
C VAL A 72 -0.02 -6.15 -7.71
N LEU A 73 -0.25 -7.45 -7.87
CA LEU A 73 0.77 -8.49 -7.77
C LEU A 73 1.02 -9.10 -9.15
N ALA A 74 2.26 -9.14 -9.59
CA ALA A 74 2.64 -9.71 -10.88
C ALA A 74 3.70 -10.80 -10.73
N TYR A 75 3.59 -11.89 -11.49
CA TYR A 75 4.58 -12.97 -11.51
C TYR A 75 5.34 -12.97 -12.83
N LEU A 76 6.66 -12.76 -12.77
CA LEU A 76 7.53 -12.72 -13.94
C LEU A 76 8.93 -13.21 -13.61
N ARG A 77 9.71 -13.51 -14.65
CA ARG A 77 11.09 -13.96 -14.51
C ARG A 77 12.05 -12.78 -14.57
N MET A 78 12.85 -12.60 -13.53
CA MET A 78 13.90 -11.57 -13.45
C MET A 78 15.29 -12.16 -13.62
N ARG A 79 16.13 -11.49 -14.40
CA ARG A 79 17.52 -11.86 -14.65
C ARG A 79 18.32 -11.71 -13.37
N HIS A 80 19.07 -12.75 -13.01
CA HIS A 80 20.07 -12.69 -11.96
C HIS A 80 21.42 -12.24 -12.54
N LYS A 81 22.26 -11.60 -11.74
CA LYS A 81 23.60 -11.11 -12.15
C LYS A 81 24.52 -12.27 -12.52
N ASP A 82 24.57 -13.29 -11.67
CA ASP A 82 25.24 -14.56 -11.94
C ASP A 82 24.56 -15.30 -13.10
N PRO A 83 25.26 -15.50 -14.24
CA PRO A 83 24.72 -16.21 -15.40
C PRO A 83 24.30 -17.65 -15.10
N TYR A 84 24.92 -18.32 -14.11
CA TYR A 84 24.59 -19.71 -13.78
C TYR A 84 23.21 -19.84 -13.13
N LYS A 85 22.71 -18.79 -12.47
CA LYS A 85 21.35 -18.76 -11.92
C LYS A 85 20.30 -18.36 -12.96
N GLY A 86 20.71 -17.76 -14.08
CA GLY A 86 19.84 -17.39 -15.19
C GLY A 86 18.73 -16.43 -14.77
N TYR A 87 17.48 -16.88 -14.90
CA TYR A 87 16.29 -16.10 -14.55
C TYR A 87 15.55 -16.73 -13.38
N ILE A 88 15.16 -15.88 -12.44
CA ILE A 88 14.50 -16.25 -11.19
C ILE A 88 13.03 -15.86 -11.27
N LEU A 89 12.15 -16.76 -10.85
CA LEU A 89 10.73 -16.45 -10.74
C LEU A 89 10.48 -15.50 -9.56
N CYS A 90 9.94 -14.32 -9.85
CA CYS A 90 9.71 -13.28 -8.87
C CYS A 90 8.23 -12.90 -8.79
N ALA A 91 7.78 -12.57 -7.57
CA ALA A 91 6.52 -11.92 -7.30
C ALA A 91 6.79 -10.42 -7.09
N ILE A 92 6.14 -9.59 -7.88
CA ILE A 92 6.34 -8.14 -7.93
C ILE A 92 5.06 -7.45 -7.49
N SER A 93 5.10 -6.77 -6.36
CA SER A 93 4.02 -5.86 -5.95
C SER A 93 4.23 -4.50 -6.59
N ARG A 94 3.16 -3.86 -7.08
CA ARG A 94 3.23 -2.52 -7.68
C ARG A 94 2.02 -1.68 -7.33
N THR A 95 2.28 -0.43 -7.00
CA THR A 95 1.25 0.60 -6.78
C THR A 95 1.66 1.91 -7.43
N VAL A 96 0.75 2.51 -8.19
CA VAL A 96 0.86 3.88 -8.71
C VAL A 96 0.89 4.86 -7.55
N CYS A 97 1.94 5.67 -7.45
CA CYS A 97 2.11 6.69 -6.44
C CYS A 97 2.50 8.03 -7.08
N GLN A 98 1.50 8.83 -7.46
CA GLN A 98 1.65 10.11 -8.14
C GLN A 98 2.37 10.03 -9.50
N ASN A 99 3.71 10.04 -9.53
CA ASN A 99 4.54 10.00 -10.74
C ASN A 99 5.57 8.84 -10.74
N VAL A 100 5.48 7.94 -9.75
CA VAL A 100 6.35 6.77 -9.61
C VAL A 100 5.55 5.52 -9.27
N LEU A 101 6.02 4.35 -9.72
CA LEU A 101 5.51 3.06 -9.26
C LEU A 101 6.36 2.61 -8.09
N VAL A 102 5.73 2.40 -6.95
CA VAL A 102 6.37 1.90 -5.73
C VAL A 102 5.94 0.47 -5.53
N GLY A 103 6.89 -0.38 -5.16
CA GLY A 103 6.65 -1.81 -5.10
C GLY A 103 7.76 -2.57 -4.39
N SER A 104 7.65 -3.89 -4.47
CA SER A 104 8.68 -4.81 -3.99
C SER A 104 8.81 -5.98 -4.96
N VAL A 105 9.95 -6.64 -4.91
CA VAL A 105 10.22 -7.88 -5.63
C VAL A 105 10.62 -8.93 -4.61
N SER A 106 10.09 -10.13 -4.73
CA SER A 106 10.38 -11.26 -3.86
C SER A 106 10.47 -12.56 -4.64
N PHE A 107 11.06 -13.61 -4.06
CA PHE A 107 11.02 -14.95 -4.66
C PHE A 107 9.57 -15.44 -4.75
N ALA A 108 9.15 -15.87 -5.94
CA ALA A 108 7.87 -16.54 -6.09
C ALA A 108 8.06 -18.04 -5.86
N SER A 109 7.57 -18.53 -4.73
CA SER A 109 7.50 -19.96 -4.41
C SER A 109 6.04 -20.35 -4.21
N PRO A 110 5.54 -21.43 -4.86
CA PRO A 110 4.18 -21.89 -4.64
C PRO A 110 3.98 -22.24 -3.16
N GLY A 111 2.83 -21.87 -2.59
CA GLY A 111 2.52 -22.19 -1.21
C GLY A 111 1.49 -21.28 -0.56
N PRO A 112 1.17 -21.52 0.73
CA PRO A 112 0.17 -20.77 1.48
C PRO A 112 0.42 -19.26 1.48
N LYS A 113 1.69 -18.87 1.51
CA LYS A 113 2.11 -17.47 1.47
C LYS A 113 1.77 -16.80 0.15
N ALA A 114 2.12 -17.43 -0.97
CA ALA A 114 1.80 -16.89 -2.29
C ALA A 114 0.28 -16.80 -2.50
N MET A 115 -0.48 -17.81 -2.04
CA MET A 115 -1.95 -17.76 -2.04
C MET A 115 -2.49 -16.62 -1.17
N HIS A 116 -1.94 -16.40 0.02
CA HIS A 116 -2.33 -15.29 0.88
C HIS A 116 -2.04 -13.93 0.22
N ASN A 117 -0.84 -13.73 -0.32
CA ASN A 117 -0.45 -12.49 -1.00
C ASN A 117 -1.35 -12.20 -2.21
N ALA A 118 -1.62 -13.22 -3.02
CA ALA A 118 -2.49 -13.09 -4.18
C ALA A 118 -3.97 -12.88 -3.78
N SER A 119 -4.44 -13.45 -2.66
CA SER A 119 -5.82 -13.26 -2.16
C SER A 119 -6.09 -11.86 -1.59
N THR A 120 -5.04 -11.19 -1.10
CA THR A 120 -5.11 -9.82 -0.56
C THR A 120 -4.80 -8.76 -1.62
N ALA A 121 -4.22 -9.13 -2.76
CA ALA A 121 -3.99 -8.21 -3.86
C ALA A 121 -5.31 -7.76 -4.50
N GLN A 122 -5.37 -6.50 -4.95
CA GLN A 122 -6.54 -6.03 -5.71
C GLN A 122 -6.61 -6.71 -7.07
N GLU A 123 -5.45 -6.98 -7.66
CA GLU A 123 -5.29 -7.62 -8.96
C GLU A 123 -4.04 -8.51 -8.96
N VAL A 124 -4.14 -9.67 -9.61
CA VAL A 124 -3.05 -10.62 -9.80
C VAL A 124 -2.83 -10.81 -11.29
N ARG A 125 -1.59 -10.69 -11.75
CA ARG A 125 -1.20 -10.88 -13.15
C ARG A 125 -0.11 -11.93 -13.27
N ILE A 126 -0.35 -12.93 -14.09
CA ILE A 126 0.64 -13.96 -14.39
C ILE A 126 1.15 -13.71 -15.78
N ILE A 127 2.43 -13.33 -15.86
CA ILE A 127 3.09 -12.96 -17.12
C ILE A 127 3.81 -14.17 -17.68
N THR A 128 4.47 -14.89 -16.78
CA THR A 128 5.24 -16.05 -17.18
C THR A 128 4.36 -17.30 -17.21
N PRO A 129 4.37 -18.08 -18.31
CA PRO A 129 3.57 -19.31 -18.41
C PRO A 129 4.02 -20.38 -17.40
N TYR A 130 5.22 -20.23 -16.82
CA TYR A 130 5.76 -21.08 -15.76
C TYR A 130 5.18 -20.79 -14.37
N ALA A 131 4.37 -19.73 -14.21
CA ALA A 131 3.72 -19.35 -12.96
C ALA A 131 2.21 -19.61 -12.97
N LYS A 132 1.72 -20.49 -13.85
CA LYS A 132 0.29 -20.89 -13.89
C LYS A 132 -0.20 -21.49 -12.58
N ASP A 133 0.69 -22.05 -11.75
CA ASP A 133 0.32 -22.57 -10.43
C ASP A 133 -0.01 -21.46 -9.40
N PHE A 134 0.31 -20.20 -9.70
CA PHE A 134 -0.05 -19.02 -8.89
C PHE A 134 -1.38 -18.39 -9.32
N GLU A 135 -2.05 -18.98 -10.31
CA GLU A 135 -3.30 -18.49 -10.89
C GLU A 135 -4.43 -18.78 -9.89
N LEU A 136 -4.64 -17.84 -8.95
CA LEU A 136 -5.81 -17.84 -8.09
C LEU A 136 -7.04 -17.56 -8.94
N ARG A 137 -7.74 -18.63 -9.30
CA ARG A 137 -9.04 -18.51 -9.95
C ARG A 137 -10.03 -17.84 -9.02
N ARG A 138 -10.63 -16.76 -9.50
CA ARG A 138 -11.77 -16.16 -8.82
C ARG A 138 -12.99 -17.03 -9.10
N TRP A 139 -13.93 -17.07 -8.16
CA TRP A 139 -15.16 -17.88 -8.29
C TRP A 139 -15.91 -17.65 -9.62
N ASN A 140 -15.74 -16.47 -10.23
CA ASN A 140 -16.39 -16.09 -11.48
C ASN A 140 -15.57 -16.43 -12.74
N ASP A 141 -14.39 -17.05 -12.63
CA ASP A 141 -13.65 -17.48 -13.81
C ASP A 141 -14.42 -18.63 -14.50
N PRO A 142 -14.65 -18.55 -15.82
CA PRO A 142 -15.36 -19.59 -16.54
C PRO A 142 -14.61 -20.92 -16.40
N ASN A 143 -15.36 -21.96 -16.04
CA ASN A 143 -14.83 -23.29 -15.79
C ASN A 143 -14.17 -23.83 -17.09
N PRO A 144 -12.90 -24.28 -17.10
CA PRO A 144 -12.22 -24.75 -18.30
C PRO A 144 -12.60 -26.18 -18.68
N MET A 145 -13.51 -26.81 -17.94
CA MET A 145 -13.95 -28.16 -18.24
C MET A 145 -14.78 -28.09 -19.53
N PRO A 146 -14.49 -28.91 -20.56
CA PRO A 146 -15.35 -28.98 -21.72
C PRO A 146 -16.77 -29.33 -21.25
N PRO A 147 -17.83 -28.74 -21.85
CA PRO A 147 -19.18 -29.07 -21.47
C PRO A 147 -19.35 -30.58 -21.56
N CYS A 148 -19.82 -31.20 -20.48
CA CYS A 148 -20.14 -32.63 -20.48
C CYS A 148 -21.01 -32.92 -21.71
N PRO A 149 -20.77 -34.00 -22.48
CA PRO A 149 -21.63 -34.36 -23.59
C PRO A 149 -23.02 -34.64 -23.03
N ILE A 150 -23.96 -33.72 -23.26
CA ILE A 150 -25.36 -33.94 -22.93
C ILE A 150 -25.84 -35.02 -23.89
N PRO A 151 -26.34 -36.18 -23.42
CA PRO A 151 -26.90 -37.18 -24.31
C PRO A 151 -28.04 -36.57 -25.13
N ASP A 152 -28.11 -36.88 -26.43
CA ASP A 152 -29.03 -36.27 -27.44
C ASP A 152 -30.53 -36.29 -27.09
N ARG A 153 -30.93 -36.87 -25.97
CA ARG A 153 -32.33 -37.01 -25.53
C ARG A 153 -32.94 -35.77 -24.87
N LEU A 154 -32.19 -34.69 -24.67
CA LEU A 154 -32.72 -33.42 -24.13
C LEU A 154 -32.81 -32.30 -25.19
N ARG A 155 -32.58 -32.59 -26.47
CA ARG A 155 -32.51 -31.58 -27.53
C ARG A 155 -33.86 -31.16 -28.13
N ASN A 156 -34.96 -31.77 -27.69
CA ASN A 156 -36.29 -31.54 -28.25
C ASN A 156 -37.22 -30.78 -27.28
N THR A 157 -37.00 -29.47 -27.17
CA THR A 157 -38.07 -28.52 -26.84
C THR A 157 -37.92 -27.30 -27.74
N PRO A 158 -38.92 -26.94 -28.57
CA PRO A 158 -38.82 -25.80 -29.47
C PRO A 158 -39.05 -24.50 -28.71
N SER A 159 -38.11 -23.56 -28.80
CA SER A 159 -38.33 -22.15 -28.48
C SER A 159 -38.47 -21.35 -29.79
N PRO A 160 -39.29 -20.29 -29.79
CA PRO A 160 -39.82 -19.70 -31.02
C PRO A 160 -38.79 -18.87 -31.77
N ALA A 161 -38.87 -18.96 -33.10
CA ALA A 161 -38.06 -18.21 -34.04
C ALA A 161 -38.50 -16.73 -34.10
N PHE A 162 -37.52 -15.82 -34.04
CA PHE A 162 -37.64 -14.50 -34.64
C PHE A 162 -36.47 -14.26 -35.60
N SER A 163 -36.83 -14.37 -36.89
CA SER A 163 -36.31 -13.67 -38.07
C SER A 163 -34.84 -13.31 -38.18
N ASN A 164 -34.18 -14.00 -39.12
CA ASN A 164 -32.99 -13.57 -39.85
C ASN A 164 -33.27 -12.31 -40.69
N SER A 165 -32.35 -11.35 -40.65
CA SER A 165 -32.02 -10.53 -41.81
C SER A 165 -30.55 -10.11 -41.81
N SER A 166 -29.91 -10.41 -42.95
CA SER A 166 -28.79 -9.70 -43.59
C SER A 166 -27.45 -9.53 -42.84
N SER A 167 -26.51 -10.40 -43.23
CA SER A 167 -25.14 -10.07 -43.66
C SER A 167 -24.60 -8.66 -43.35
N SER A 168 -23.71 -8.60 -42.38
CA SER A 168 -22.59 -7.64 -42.39
C SER A 168 -21.32 -8.39 -41.99
N HIS A 169 -20.43 -8.56 -42.95
CA HIS A 169 -19.05 -8.98 -42.75
C HIS A 169 -18.43 -8.13 -41.62
N THR A 170 -17.96 -8.80 -40.57
CA THR A 170 -16.98 -8.25 -39.64
C THR A 170 -15.70 -9.07 -39.81
N PRO A 171 -14.59 -8.45 -40.25
CA PRO A 171 -13.36 -9.19 -40.46
C PRO A 171 -12.76 -9.59 -39.10
N SER A 172 -12.25 -10.82 -39.06
CA SER A 172 -11.30 -11.31 -38.07
C SER A 172 -10.14 -10.31 -37.96
N PRO A 173 -9.67 -9.93 -36.76
CA PRO A 173 -8.52 -9.04 -36.66
C PRO A 173 -7.28 -9.83 -37.09
N SER A 174 -6.71 -9.40 -38.22
CA SER A 174 -5.36 -9.77 -38.67
C SER A 174 -4.30 -9.25 -37.68
N PRO A 175 -3.16 -9.94 -37.52
CA PRO A 175 -2.14 -9.62 -36.55
C PRO A 175 -1.21 -8.53 -37.09
N GLU A 176 -1.74 -7.35 -37.42
CA GLU A 176 -0.96 -6.20 -37.88
C GLU A 176 -1.68 -4.93 -37.42
N ASP A 177 -1.43 -4.54 -36.17
CA ASP A 177 -1.51 -3.13 -35.78
C ASP A 177 -0.30 -2.84 -34.90
N GLU A 178 0.49 -1.92 -35.41
CA GLU A 178 1.78 -1.48 -34.91
C GLU A 178 1.71 -1.15 -33.41
N ALA A 179 2.74 -1.56 -32.69
CA ALA A 179 3.05 -1.03 -31.37
C ALA A 179 2.90 0.51 -31.36
N PRO A 180 2.22 1.12 -30.37
CA PRO A 180 2.12 2.57 -30.31
C PRO A 180 3.54 3.16 -30.23
N PRO A 181 3.91 4.10 -31.11
CA PRO A 181 5.27 4.63 -31.19
C PRO A 181 5.60 5.63 -30.06
N HIS A 182 4.65 5.96 -29.19
CA HIS A 182 4.86 6.78 -28.00
C HIS A 182 3.66 6.62 -27.07
N PHE A 183 3.86 6.71 -25.75
CA PHE A 183 2.73 6.78 -24.83
C PHE A 183 1.96 8.08 -25.01
N ASP A 184 0.63 7.98 -25.05
CA ASP A 184 -0.25 9.13 -24.85
C ASP A 184 0.09 9.86 -23.54
N PRO A 185 -0.15 11.18 -23.46
CA PRO A 185 0.06 11.93 -22.22
C PRO A 185 -0.71 11.27 -21.08
N LEU A 186 0.03 10.85 -20.04
CA LEU A 186 -0.50 10.08 -18.92
C LEU A 186 -1.63 10.86 -18.22
N PRO A 187 -2.75 10.20 -17.85
CA PRO A 187 -3.86 10.87 -17.18
C PRO A 187 -3.44 11.38 -15.78
N GLU A 188 -4.15 12.39 -15.25
CA GLU A 188 -3.94 12.88 -13.88
C GLU A 188 -4.16 11.73 -12.88
N GLN A 189 -3.06 11.25 -12.31
CA GLN A 189 -3.08 10.12 -11.39
C GLN A 189 -3.55 10.53 -10.00
N SER A 190 -4.01 9.55 -9.22
CA SER A 190 -4.38 9.82 -7.84
C SER A 190 -3.19 10.32 -7.02
N ARG A 191 -3.45 11.33 -6.20
CA ARG A 191 -2.47 11.88 -5.26
C ARG A 191 -2.27 10.89 -4.11
N ARG A 192 -1.33 9.96 -4.31
CA ARG A 192 -0.86 9.01 -3.31
C ARG A 192 0.54 9.40 -2.81
N THR A 193 0.80 9.13 -1.54
CA THR A 193 2.12 9.28 -0.91
C THR A 193 2.54 7.92 -0.35
N ALA A 194 3.70 7.43 -0.75
CA ALA A 194 4.28 6.19 -0.24
C ALA A 194 5.31 6.49 0.84
N LEU A 195 5.24 5.74 1.93
CA LEU A 195 6.18 5.76 3.03
C LEU A 195 6.84 4.38 3.15
N ILE A 196 8.14 4.35 3.41
CA ILE A 196 8.82 3.13 3.86
C ILE A 196 9.11 3.33 5.34
N LEU A 197 8.61 2.41 6.16
CA LEU A 197 8.76 2.44 7.61
C LEU A 197 9.75 1.36 8.06
N ASP A 198 10.47 1.64 9.13
CA ASP A 198 11.26 0.64 9.83
C ASP A 198 10.31 -0.37 10.51
N ARG A 199 10.12 -1.53 9.87
CA ARG A 199 9.24 -2.59 10.39
C ARG A 199 9.75 -3.20 11.69
N PHE A 200 11.03 -3.05 12.02
CA PHE A 200 11.67 -3.67 13.16
C PHE A 200 11.64 -2.78 14.41
N SER A 201 11.45 -1.48 14.21
CA SER A 201 11.14 -0.54 15.28
C SER A 201 9.69 -0.70 15.78
N VAL A 202 9.52 -0.57 17.09
CA VAL A 202 8.20 -0.49 17.75
C VAL A 202 7.43 0.76 17.30
N ASN A 203 8.15 1.84 16.99
CA ASN A 203 7.59 3.13 16.60
C ASN A 203 7.39 3.25 15.08
N CYS A 204 7.81 2.25 14.30
CA CYS A 204 7.72 2.25 12.84
C CYS A 204 8.22 3.57 12.24
N ASN A 205 9.47 3.92 12.53
CA ASN A 205 10.03 5.21 12.13
C ASN A 205 10.04 5.32 10.61
N VAL A 206 9.75 6.51 10.08
CA VAL A 206 9.69 6.71 8.63
C VAL A 206 11.11 6.83 8.07
N LEU A 207 11.48 5.88 7.21
CA LEU A 207 12.77 5.79 6.53
C LEU A 207 12.78 6.52 5.19
N TYR A 208 11.62 6.59 4.52
CA TYR A 208 11.48 7.21 3.20
C TYR A 208 10.07 7.77 3.02
N CYS A 209 9.97 8.88 2.27
CA CYS A 209 8.71 9.48 1.83
C CYS A 209 8.83 9.83 0.34
N SER A 210 7.87 9.39 -0.48
CA SER A 210 7.95 9.53 -1.94
C SER A 210 7.74 10.95 -2.45
N ASN A 211 6.89 11.73 -1.78
CA ASN A 211 6.50 13.08 -2.20
C ASN A 211 5.86 13.87 -1.05
N ASP A 212 5.70 15.17 -1.26
CA ASP A 212 5.13 16.10 -0.27
C ASP A 212 3.62 16.35 -0.45
N SER A 213 2.91 15.47 -1.16
CA SER A 213 1.49 15.71 -1.53
C SER A 213 0.53 15.61 -0.35
N LEU A 214 0.76 14.69 0.60
CA LEU A 214 -0.08 14.50 1.79
C LEU A 214 0.65 14.86 3.09
N LEU A 215 1.95 14.61 3.15
CA LEU A 215 2.81 14.89 4.31
C LEU A 215 4.12 15.49 3.80
N SER A 216 4.69 16.45 4.53
CA SER A 216 6.00 16.99 4.16
C SER A 216 7.13 16.05 4.58
N THR A 217 8.01 15.71 3.64
CA THR A 217 9.21 14.89 3.84
C THR A 217 10.07 15.44 4.98
N THR A 218 10.29 16.76 5.02
CA THR A 218 11.09 17.41 6.09
C THR A 218 10.54 17.19 7.49
N ARG A 219 9.24 16.93 7.61
CA ARG A 219 8.56 16.76 8.89
C ARG A 219 8.46 15.30 9.30
N VAL A 220 8.29 14.38 8.34
CA VAL A 220 7.97 12.97 8.60
C VAL A 220 9.22 12.13 8.83
N MET A 221 10.30 12.42 8.10
CA MET A 221 11.49 11.57 8.09
C MET A 221 12.08 11.39 9.50
N GLY A 222 12.38 10.14 9.85
CA GLY A 222 12.97 9.74 11.14
C GLY A 222 12.00 9.72 12.33
N ARG A 223 10.79 10.26 12.19
CA ARG A 223 9.78 10.26 13.25
C ARG A 223 8.96 8.98 13.27
N SER A 224 8.34 8.72 14.42
CA SER A 224 7.36 7.66 14.60
C SER A 224 6.20 7.83 13.62
N PHE A 225 5.80 6.77 12.91
CA PHE A 225 4.62 6.83 12.03
C PHE A 225 3.35 7.17 12.82
N TYR A 226 3.27 6.75 14.08
CA TYR A 226 2.13 7.00 14.97
C TYR A 226 1.96 8.48 15.34
N ASP A 227 3.02 9.30 15.20
CA ASP A 227 2.92 10.76 15.34
C ASP A 227 1.97 11.35 14.29
N PHE A 228 1.77 10.68 13.15
CA PHE A 228 0.93 11.15 12.05
C PHE A 228 -0.45 10.47 12.03
N VAL A 229 -0.78 9.64 13.02
CA VAL A 229 -2.09 9.00 13.16
C VAL A 229 -2.85 9.70 14.27
N ALA A 230 -4.15 9.99 14.09
CA ALA A 230 -4.94 10.60 15.17
C ALA A 230 -5.00 9.69 16.42
N PRO A 231 -5.03 10.25 17.65
CA PRO A 231 -5.02 9.45 18.88
C PRO A 231 -6.13 8.39 18.96
N LYS A 232 -7.32 8.71 18.44
CA LYS A 232 -8.46 7.79 18.40
C LYS A 232 -8.24 6.54 17.52
N ASP A 233 -7.36 6.65 16.52
CA ASP A 233 -7.12 5.59 15.53
C ASP A 233 -5.79 4.86 15.81
N GLU A 234 -4.97 5.33 16.77
CA GLU A 234 -3.62 4.83 17.02
C GLU A 234 -3.60 3.34 17.38
N ASP A 235 -4.41 2.90 18.34
CA ASP A 235 -4.44 1.51 18.79
C ASP A 235 -4.87 0.56 17.66
N THR A 236 -5.80 1.03 16.83
CA THR A 236 -6.28 0.27 15.67
C THR A 236 -5.19 0.13 14.61
N VAL A 237 -4.48 1.22 14.29
CA VAL A 237 -3.39 1.21 13.31
C VAL A 237 -2.20 0.39 13.81
N ARG A 238 -1.88 0.44 15.12
CA ARG A 238 -0.86 -0.44 15.74
C ARG A 238 -1.22 -1.91 15.55
N ALA A 239 -2.46 -2.30 15.88
CA ALA A 239 -2.92 -3.67 15.71
C ALA A 239 -2.86 -4.14 14.25
N TRP A 240 -3.21 -3.29 13.29
CA TRP A 240 -3.06 -3.60 11.85
C TRP A 240 -1.60 -3.82 11.47
N ILE A 241 -0.70 -2.93 11.90
CA ILE A 241 0.73 -3.04 11.61
C ILE A 241 1.30 -4.33 12.21
N ASP A 242 0.90 -4.73 13.42
CA ASP A 242 1.38 -5.96 14.04
C ASP A 242 0.96 -7.21 13.26
N VAL A 243 -0.29 -7.25 12.76
CA VAL A 243 -0.77 -8.31 11.88
C VAL A 243 0.03 -8.35 10.57
N ILE A 244 0.27 -7.19 9.95
CA ILE A 244 1.03 -7.07 8.70
C ILE A 244 2.49 -7.49 8.88
N LYS A 245 3.12 -7.11 10.00
CA LYS A 245 4.46 -7.57 10.37
C LYS A 245 4.51 -9.08 10.50
N GLY A 246 3.46 -9.70 11.04
CA GLY A 246 3.33 -11.17 11.13
C GLY A 246 3.23 -11.86 9.77
N TRP A 247 2.53 -11.26 8.79
CA TRP A 247 2.46 -11.79 7.42
C TRP A 247 3.79 -11.69 6.67
N GLY A 248 4.61 -10.68 6.98
CA GLY A 248 5.92 -10.46 6.38
C GLY A 248 7.03 -11.38 6.91
N VAL A 249 6.71 -12.61 7.33
CA VAL A 249 7.65 -13.59 7.87
C VAL A 249 7.52 -14.88 7.08
N ASN A 250 8.63 -15.51 6.70
CA ASN A 250 8.60 -16.80 6.01
C ASN A 250 8.52 -17.99 7.00
N GLU A 251 8.39 -19.21 6.48
CA GLU A 251 8.31 -20.45 7.29
C GLU A 251 9.53 -20.68 8.20
N ARG A 252 10.66 -20.03 7.89
CA ARG A 252 11.91 -20.08 8.67
C ARG A 252 12.01 -18.96 9.71
N GLY A 253 10.98 -18.13 9.86
CA GLY A 253 10.99 -16.99 10.77
C GLY A 253 11.73 -15.76 10.25
N GLN A 254 12.15 -15.74 8.98
CA GLN A 254 12.93 -14.64 8.40
C GLN A 254 12.00 -13.56 7.81
N PRO A 255 12.41 -12.28 7.87
CA PRO A 255 11.68 -11.19 7.21
C PRO A 255 11.54 -11.45 5.71
N SER A 256 10.34 -11.22 5.19
CA SER A 256 9.98 -11.54 3.82
C SER A 256 8.80 -10.66 3.38
N ASP A 257 8.38 -10.78 2.12
CA ASP A 257 7.21 -10.10 1.58
C ASP A 257 5.92 -10.57 2.26
N GLY A 258 4.88 -9.74 2.28
CA GLY A 258 3.57 -10.08 2.81
C GLY A 258 2.47 -9.59 1.90
N GLY A 259 1.25 -9.98 2.23
CA GLY A 259 0.05 -9.51 1.55
C GLY A 259 -0.23 -8.03 1.79
N PHE A 260 -1.38 -7.59 1.30
CA PHE A 260 -1.82 -6.20 1.41
C PHE A 260 -2.90 -6.05 2.49
N GLY A 261 -2.64 -5.19 3.47
CA GLY A 261 -3.64 -4.72 4.42
C GLY A 261 -4.27 -3.42 3.93
N PHE A 262 -5.60 -3.31 4.04
CA PHE A 262 -6.32 -2.08 3.71
C PHE A 262 -6.94 -1.51 4.98
N GLY A 263 -6.75 -0.22 5.20
CA GLY A 263 -7.26 0.47 6.37
C GLY A 263 -7.67 1.90 6.05
N LYS A 264 -8.42 2.49 6.97
CA LYS A 264 -8.81 3.90 6.91
C LYS A 264 -8.59 4.52 8.29
N PHE A 265 -7.88 5.64 8.34
CA PHE A 265 -7.62 6.36 9.59
C PHE A 265 -7.48 7.87 9.34
N THR A 266 -7.47 8.65 10.42
CA THR A 266 -7.33 10.10 10.37
C THR A 266 -5.84 10.47 10.43
N LEU A 267 -5.37 11.18 9.41
CA LEU A 267 -3.98 11.61 9.28
C LEU A 267 -3.76 12.99 9.93
N CYS A 268 -2.81 13.06 10.87
CA CYS A 268 -2.38 14.28 11.54
C CYS A 268 -1.20 14.93 10.79
N VAL A 269 -1.47 15.86 9.88
CA VAL A 269 -0.46 16.45 8.97
C VAL A 269 0.64 17.23 9.71
N GLN A 270 0.31 17.79 10.89
CA GLN A 270 1.28 18.50 11.73
C GLN A 270 2.22 17.57 12.50
N GLY A 271 1.85 16.30 12.62
CA GLY A 271 2.47 15.39 13.58
C GLY A 271 2.12 15.80 15.01
N ARG A 272 1.88 14.80 15.86
CA ARG A 272 1.76 14.94 17.31
C ARG A 272 2.90 14.19 17.98
N ASP A 273 2.99 14.27 19.31
CA ASP A 273 3.85 13.40 20.09
C ASP A 273 3.05 12.14 20.46
N SER A 274 3.38 11.00 19.85
CA SER A 274 2.74 9.71 20.16
C SER A 274 3.28 9.03 21.42
N SER A 275 4.38 9.52 22.01
CA SER A 275 4.94 8.96 23.25
C SER A 275 4.11 9.35 24.49
N VAL A 276 3.41 10.49 24.41
CA VAL A 276 2.54 10.98 25.49
C VAL A 276 1.17 10.29 25.37
N ARG A 277 1.00 9.18 26.10
CA ARG A 277 -0.33 8.55 26.23
C ARG A 277 -1.30 9.55 26.84
N PRO A 278 -2.47 9.80 26.24
CA PRO A 278 -3.50 10.58 26.91
C PRO A 278 -3.87 9.86 28.20
N THR A 279 -3.82 10.58 29.33
CA THR A 279 -4.30 10.08 30.62
C THR A 279 -5.70 9.55 30.44
N GLU A 280 -5.87 8.27 30.74
CA GLU A 280 -7.17 7.59 30.76
C GLU A 280 -8.16 8.50 31.52
N PRO A 281 -9.32 8.85 30.93
CA PRO A 281 -10.28 9.68 31.63
C PRO A 281 -10.66 8.94 32.90
N ALA A 282 -10.35 9.54 34.05
CA ALA A 282 -10.62 8.95 35.36
C ALA A 282 -12.06 8.43 35.37
N PRO A 283 -12.30 7.19 35.82
CA PRO A 283 -13.63 6.61 35.80
C PRO A 283 -14.58 7.59 36.49
N SER A 284 -15.66 7.94 35.78
CA SER A 284 -16.68 8.86 36.27
C SER A 284 -17.14 8.36 37.64
N ARG A 285 -16.76 9.08 38.69
CA ARG A 285 -17.31 8.85 40.03
C ARG A 285 -18.82 9.07 39.93
N HIS A 286 -19.57 7.97 39.82
CA HIS A 286 -21.00 7.98 40.06
C HIS A 286 -21.24 8.57 41.44
N ARG A 287 -21.72 9.81 41.45
CA ARG A 287 -22.20 10.51 42.64
C ARG A 287 -23.41 9.73 43.13
N ARG A 288 -23.21 8.86 44.13
CA ARG A 288 -24.33 8.34 44.92
C ARG A 288 -24.81 9.48 45.79
N ASP A 289 -25.98 10.00 45.45
CA ASP A 289 -26.77 10.85 46.34
C ASP A 289 -27.14 10.04 47.59
N SER A 290 -26.72 10.52 48.74
CA SER A 290 -27.30 10.15 50.03
C SER A 290 -27.50 11.41 50.86
N TYR A 291 -28.77 11.77 51.01
CA TYR A 291 -29.28 12.87 51.83
C TYR A 291 -29.09 12.63 53.34
N THR A 292 -29.07 13.74 54.07
CA THR A 292 -29.14 13.92 55.55
C THR A 292 -27.85 13.56 56.32
N ALA A 293 -27.35 14.34 57.27
CA ALA A 293 -28.04 15.15 58.28
C ALA A 293 -27.24 16.40 58.73
N SER A 294 -27.98 17.39 59.19
CA SER A 294 -27.61 18.67 59.78
C SER A 294 -26.79 18.58 61.07
N ARG A 295 -25.89 19.55 61.29
CA ARG A 295 -25.76 20.27 62.58
C ARG A 295 -24.91 21.52 62.47
N ASP A 296 -25.31 22.44 63.33
CA ASP A 296 -25.10 23.87 63.44
C ASP A 296 -23.71 24.34 63.89
N ALA A 297 -23.58 25.68 63.89
CA ALA A 297 -22.60 26.55 64.55
C ALA A 297 -21.25 26.77 63.82
N GLY A 298 -20.75 27.99 63.65
CA GLY A 298 -21.22 29.30 64.06
C GLY A 298 -20.11 30.33 63.82
N ALA A 299 -20.53 31.53 63.40
CA ALA A 299 -19.91 32.85 63.61
C ALA A 299 -18.50 33.19 63.04
N ARG A 300 -18.52 34.24 62.18
CA ARG A 300 -17.70 35.50 62.17
C ARG A 300 -16.17 35.32 62.02
N ASP A 301 -15.44 36.07 61.19
CA ASP A 301 -15.37 37.52 61.11
C ASP A 301 -14.52 37.99 59.90
N HIS A 302 -14.60 39.29 59.64
CA HIS A 302 -14.01 40.16 58.64
C HIS A 302 -12.51 40.01 58.27
N GLY A 303 -12.17 40.45 57.05
CA GLY A 303 -10.80 40.85 56.72
C GLY A 303 -10.52 41.14 55.24
N ARG A 304 -10.55 42.42 54.86
CA ARG A 304 -10.16 42.98 53.55
C ARG A 304 -8.75 42.55 53.11
N SER A 305 -8.52 42.34 51.82
CA SER A 305 -7.55 43.17 51.07
C SER A 305 -7.65 42.97 49.56
N ARG A 306 -7.68 44.12 48.87
CA ARG A 306 -7.46 44.27 47.43
C ARG A 306 -6.01 43.90 47.11
N ARG A 307 -5.79 43.15 46.03
CA ARG A 307 -4.56 43.29 45.26
C ARG A 307 -4.85 43.18 43.77
N SER A 308 -4.83 44.35 43.15
CA SER A 308 -4.71 44.54 41.70
C SER A 308 -3.33 44.09 41.24
N SER A 309 -3.29 43.18 40.27
CA SER A 309 -2.13 42.96 39.42
C SER A 309 -2.57 43.01 37.97
N GLN A 310 -2.48 44.21 37.40
CA GLN A 310 -2.26 44.39 35.97
C GLN A 310 -0.88 43.81 35.64
N SER A 311 -0.78 42.92 34.64
CA SER A 311 0.19 43.08 33.56
C SER A 311 0.05 42.00 32.48
N THR A 312 0.18 42.48 31.24
CA THR A 312 0.54 41.76 30.01
C THR A 312 -0.51 40.87 29.34
N SER A 313 -1.42 41.54 28.63
CA SER A 313 -2.02 41.04 27.40
C SER A 313 -0.93 40.75 26.36
N HIS A 314 -0.45 39.50 26.28
CA HIS A 314 0.23 39.03 25.08
C HIS A 314 -0.80 38.87 23.97
N ALA A 315 -0.79 39.85 23.08
CA ALA A 315 -1.44 39.80 21.78
C ALA A 315 -1.00 38.52 21.05
N ARG A 316 -1.88 37.51 21.02
CA ARG A 316 -1.77 36.42 20.06
C ARG A 316 -2.06 37.02 18.70
N GLY A 317 -0.99 37.42 18.01
CA GLY A 317 -0.99 37.71 16.58
C GLY A 317 -1.70 36.57 15.87
N ARG A 318 -2.90 36.87 15.40
CA ARG A 318 -3.72 35.97 14.60
C ARG A 318 -3.08 35.97 13.22
N ASP A 319 -2.08 35.13 13.02
CA ASP A 319 -1.52 34.84 11.70
C ASP A 319 -2.61 34.18 10.85
N ARG A 320 -3.39 35.05 10.20
CA ARG A 320 -4.29 34.72 9.11
C ARG A 320 -3.46 34.50 7.86
N ARG A 321 -2.82 33.33 7.78
CA ARG A 321 -2.49 32.65 6.53
C ARG A 321 -2.94 31.20 6.63
N GLY A 322 -4.26 31.02 6.68
CA GLY A 322 -4.91 29.72 6.63
C GLY A 322 -4.90 29.19 5.21
N SER A 323 -4.00 28.24 4.94
CA SER A 323 -4.10 27.29 3.83
C SER A 323 -4.15 25.88 4.43
N ASP A 324 -5.37 25.36 4.56
CA ASP A 324 -5.80 23.96 4.63
C ASP A 324 -5.07 22.92 5.53
N ASN A 325 -4.53 23.33 6.69
CA ASN A 325 -3.94 22.42 7.69
C ASN A 325 -4.97 21.72 8.60
N ARG A 326 -5.96 21.03 8.01
CA ARG A 326 -6.90 20.21 8.77
C ARG A 326 -6.55 18.73 8.61
N ASP A 327 -6.52 18.01 9.73
CA ASP A 327 -6.45 16.55 9.73
C ASP A 327 -7.56 15.99 8.85
N PHE A 328 -7.24 14.98 8.04
CA PHE A 328 -8.18 14.39 7.09
C PHE A 328 -8.06 12.87 7.06
N VAL A 329 -9.14 12.22 6.64
CA VAL A 329 -9.20 10.77 6.56
C VAL A 329 -8.46 10.29 5.32
N VAL A 330 -7.63 9.27 5.50
CA VAL A 330 -6.88 8.60 4.44
C VAL A 330 -7.28 7.14 4.29
N ASP A 331 -7.31 6.66 3.05
CA ASP A 331 -7.24 5.24 2.75
C ASP A 331 -5.76 4.85 2.74
N ALA A 332 -5.41 3.74 3.38
CA ALA A 332 -4.05 3.26 3.53
C ALA A 332 -3.92 1.82 3.07
N ILE A 333 -2.84 1.54 2.34
CA ILE A 333 -2.41 0.18 1.96
C ILE A 333 -1.12 -0.10 2.71
N PHE A 334 -1.07 -1.21 3.44
CA PHE A 334 0.09 -1.66 4.19
C PHE A 334 0.63 -2.95 3.57
N SER A 335 1.93 -3.05 3.37
CA SER A 335 2.58 -4.29 2.96
C SER A 335 3.95 -4.44 3.63
N ALA A 336 4.22 -5.61 4.18
CA ALA A 336 5.51 -5.90 4.80
C ALA A 336 6.48 -6.48 3.77
N HIS A 337 7.74 -6.08 3.86
CA HIS A 337 8.86 -6.55 3.03
C HIS A 337 10.08 -6.79 3.91
N SER A 338 11.11 -7.46 3.39
CA SER A 338 12.35 -7.72 4.14
C SER A 338 12.99 -6.44 4.66
N ASP A 339 12.97 -5.35 3.88
CA ASP A 339 13.66 -4.10 4.22
C ASP A 339 12.81 -3.10 5.00
N GLY A 340 11.51 -3.35 5.16
CA GLY A 340 10.63 -2.36 5.75
C GLY A 340 9.16 -2.68 5.56
N LEU A 341 8.32 -1.80 6.11
CA LEU A 341 6.88 -1.82 5.92
C LEU A 341 6.51 -0.66 5.00
N MET A 342 5.96 -0.96 3.84
CA MET A 342 5.48 0.04 2.90
C MET A 342 4.05 0.46 3.25
N VAL A 343 3.82 1.77 3.31
CA VAL A 343 2.49 2.36 3.52
C VAL A 343 2.18 3.32 2.40
N ILE A 344 1.10 3.07 1.65
CA ILE A 344 0.62 3.96 0.60
C ILE A 344 -0.64 4.65 1.09
N LEU A 345 -0.59 5.98 1.16
CA LEU A 345 -1.69 6.82 1.64
C LEU A 345 -2.38 7.52 0.47
N ARG A 346 -3.70 7.61 0.52
CA ARG A 346 -4.52 8.43 -0.38
C ARG A 346 -5.56 9.17 0.43
N LYS A 347 -5.83 10.45 0.13
CA LYS A 347 -6.96 11.16 0.74
C LYS A 347 -8.26 10.43 0.42
N SER A 348 -9.04 10.10 1.44
CA SER A 348 -10.30 9.38 1.24
C SER A 348 -11.36 10.32 0.66
N THR A 349 -12.08 9.87 -0.35
CA THR A 349 -13.17 10.63 -0.98
C THR A 349 -14.49 10.50 -0.20
N THR A 350 -14.58 9.55 0.73
CA THR A 350 -15.77 9.33 1.56
C THR A 350 -15.63 10.05 2.89
N SER A 351 -16.34 11.17 3.04
CA SER A 351 -16.52 11.86 4.31
C SER A 351 -17.50 11.06 5.18
N ARG A 352 -17.01 10.33 6.18
CA ARG A 352 -17.82 9.85 7.31
C ARG A 352 -17.01 9.94 8.58
#